data_AF-H3A2M6-F1
#
_entry.id   AF-H3A2M6-F1
#
_cell.length_a   1.000
_cell.length_b   1.000
_cell.length_c   1.000
_cell.angle_alpha   90.00
_cell.angle_beta   90.00
_cell.angle_gamma   90.00
#
_symmetry.space_group_name_H-M   'P 1'
#
loop_
_entity.id
_entity.type
_entity.pdbx_description
1 polymer ?
#
loop_
_entity_poly.entity_id
_entity_poly.type
_entity_poly.pdbx_seq_one_letter_code
_entity_poly.pdbx_strand_id
1 'polypeptide(L)'
;MKPSQDVYRAAMLLSAAGDALGYRNERWEYCQSGPQIHKELVKLGGLQAIQAKLPDWPISDDTVLHLATGEALATGKEKEALFQELAVRYVEGMKDMEGRKPGPTSILGTSQMKPGEPNGYRIPFNPKATGCGAAMRSMCIGLRYPSPQQLGDLICVSVESGRMTHNHPTGFLGALASALFTAYSVQRKPLVEWGAGLLATLPQVLDYVKSVGVDVQENIAAWSYFTEKWTWYLTERGILEGKGVPQFPSPYGPEQRDEVYKTFSLDGWAGRSGHDAPMIAYDALLAAGASWEELCSRSMFHGGDSDSTGVIAGCCWGILHGLSGVPEGNYSQLEYRSRMEAVARRLFELAWEKTQ
;
A
#
# COMPACT_ATOMS: atom_id res chain seq x y z
N MET A 1 -21.01 -5.11 8.92
CA MET A 1 -21.44 -6.35 8.23
C MET A 1 -20.20 -7.18 7.95
N LYS A 2 -20.23 -8.50 8.16
CA LYS A 2 -19.08 -9.37 7.83
C LYS A 2 -18.90 -9.38 6.30
N PRO A 3 -17.71 -9.07 5.74
CA PRO A 3 -17.43 -9.18 4.32
C PRO A 3 -17.46 -10.65 3.86
N SER A 4 -17.54 -10.91 2.56
CA SER A 4 -17.33 -12.27 2.05
C SER A 4 -15.83 -12.60 1.99
N GLN A 5 -15.51 -13.90 2.01
CA GLN A 5 -14.13 -14.35 1.77
C GLN A 5 -13.66 -13.98 0.36
N ASP A 6 -14.57 -13.94 -0.62
CA ASP A 6 -14.26 -13.57 -2.00
C ASP A 6 -13.71 -12.15 -2.15
N VAL A 7 -14.14 -11.18 -1.33
CA VAL A 7 -13.57 -9.83 -1.40
C VAL A 7 -12.18 -9.75 -0.79
N TYR A 8 -11.83 -10.58 0.20
CA TYR A 8 -10.45 -10.73 0.67
C TYR A 8 -9.56 -11.34 -0.42
N ARG A 9 -10.08 -12.33 -1.15
CA ARG A 9 -9.41 -12.89 -2.33
C ARG A 9 -9.18 -11.81 -3.38
N ALA A 10 -10.21 -11.04 -3.72
CA ALA A 10 -10.10 -9.94 -4.67
C ALA A 10 -9.07 -8.89 -4.21
N ALA A 11 -9.02 -8.54 -2.92
CA ALA A 11 -8.06 -7.58 -2.39
C ALA A 11 -6.61 -8.02 -2.66
N MET A 12 -6.23 -9.24 -2.29
CA MET A 12 -4.87 -9.71 -2.52
C MET A 12 -4.54 -9.86 -4.01
N LEU A 13 -5.47 -10.37 -4.82
CA LEU A 13 -5.26 -10.54 -6.26
C LEU A 13 -5.16 -9.21 -7.01
N LEU A 14 -6.01 -8.24 -6.69
CA LEU A 14 -6.03 -6.94 -7.37
C LEU A 14 -4.95 -6.00 -6.86
N SER A 15 -4.45 -6.22 -5.65
CA SER A 15 -3.19 -5.63 -5.18
C SER A 15 -2.04 -6.05 -6.10
N ALA A 16 -1.84 -7.36 -6.29
CA ALA A 16 -0.79 -7.85 -7.20
C ALA A 16 -1.02 -7.55 -8.68
N ALA A 17 -2.29 -7.50 -9.12
CA ALA A 17 -2.62 -7.02 -10.45
C ALA A 17 -2.21 -5.56 -10.61
N GLY A 18 -2.46 -4.73 -9.59
CA GLY A 18 -2.07 -3.33 -9.57
C GLY A 18 -0.56 -3.13 -9.71
N ASP A 19 0.21 -3.89 -8.93
CA ASP A 19 1.67 -4.00 -9.06
C ASP A 19 2.05 -4.40 -10.49
N ALA A 20 1.68 -5.60 -10.95
CA ALA A 20 2.13 -6.11 -12.24
C ALA A 20 1.75 -5.21 -13.42
N LEU A 21 0.56 -4.61 -13.37
CA LEU A 21 0.08 -3.66 -14.39
C LEU A 21 0.85 -2.33 -14.37
N GLY A 22 1.20 -1.79 -13.19
CA GLY A 22 2.01 -0.57 -13.07
C GLY A 22 3.48 -0.80 -13.40
N TYR A 23 3.99 -1.98 -13.05
CA TYR A 23 5.38 -2.38 -13.25
C TYR A 23 5.70 -2.67 -14.72
N ARG A 24 4.96 -3.62 -15.30
CA ARG A 24 5.17 -4.18 -16.66
C ARG A 24 6.64 -4.47 -16.96
N ASN A 25 7.24 -5.31 -16.14
CA ASN A 25 8.65 -5.71 -16.27
C ASN A 25 9.58 -4.48 -16.37
N GLU A 26 9.47 -3.57 -15.40
CA GLU A 26 10.21 -2.30 -15.30
C GLU A 26 9.84 -1.24 -16.35
N ARG A 27 9.13 -1.59 -17.42
CA ARG A 27 8.95 -0.70 -18.57
C ARG A 27 8.06 0.49 -18.26
N TRP A 28 7.09 0.32 -17.37
CA TRP A 28 6.10 1.36 -17.06
C TRP A 28 6.41 2.09 -15.76
N GLU A 29 6.89 1.41 -14.71
CA GLU A 29 7.39 2.05 -13.48
C GLU A 29 8.42 3.16 -13.77
N TYR A 30 9.38 2.90 -14.65
CA TYR A 30 10.42 3.87 -15.01
C TYR A 30 10.05 4.79 -16.19
N CYS A 31 8.83 4.69 -16.71
CA CYS A 31 8.34 5.60 -17.75
C CYS A 31 7.77 6.87 -17.12
N GLN A 32 8.52 7.97 -17.14
CA GLN A 32 8.12 9.25 -16.53
C GLN A 32 7.03 10.03 -17.31
N SER A 33 6.21 9.34 -18.11
CA SER A 33 5.13 9.93 -18.89
C SER A 33 3.90 9.03 -18.92
N GLY A 34 2.91 9.37 -18.09
CA GLY A 34 1.57 8.82 -18.13
C GLY A 34 0.98 8.85 -19.54
N PRO A 35 1.03 9.98 -20.30
CA PRO A 35 0.58 9.99 -21.69
C PRO A 35 1.24 8.93 -22.58
N GLN A 36 2.53 8.65 -22.40
CA GLN A 36 3.22 7.60 -23.15
C GLN A 36 2.73 6.21 -22.73
N ILE A 37 2.60 5.94 -21.43
CA ILE A 37 2.07 4.67 -20.90
C ILE A 37 0.67 4.41 -21.48
N HIS A 38 -0.21 5.40 -21.44
CA HIS A 38 -1.57 5.33 -21.99
C HIS A 38 -1.56 5.08 -23.51
N LYS A 39 -0.67 5.73 -24.26
CA LYS A 39 -0.51 5.48 -25.70
C LYS A 39 -0.02 4.06 -25.98
N GLU A 40 0.86 3.51 -25.16
CA GLU A 40 1.30 2.11 -25.26
C GLU A 40 0.16 1.15 -24.92
N LEU A 41 -0.62 1.41 -23.86
CA LEU A 41 -1.79 0.62 -23.49
C LEU A 41 -2.79 0.51 -24.65
N VAL A 42 -3.06 1.61 -25.34
CA VAL A 42 -3.91 1.60 -26.55
C VAL A 42 -3.34 0.70 -27.64
N LYS A 43 -2.02 0.73 -27.88
CA LYS A 43 -1.36 -0.14 -28.86
C LYS A 43 -1.42 -1.63 -28.47
N LEU A 44 -1.50 -1.93 -27.17
CA LEU A 44 -1.68 -3.28 -26.65
C LEU A 44 -3.15 -3.77 -26.73
N GLY A 45 -4.07 -2.94 -27.22
CA GLY A 45 -5.49 -3.28 -27.32
C GLY A 45 -6.34 -2.82 -26.12
N GLY A 46 -5.78 -1.95 -25.26
CA GLY A 46 -6.44 -1.48 -24.05
C GLY A 46 -6.35 -2.46 -22.88
N LEU A 47 -6.86 -2.04 -21.73
CA LEU A 47 -6.77 -2.83 -20.48
C LEU A 47 -7.43 -4.21 -20.60
N GLN A 48 -8.50 -4.33 -21.40
CA GLN A 48 -9.23 -5.58 -21.63
C GLN A 48 -8.38 -6.65 -22.36
N ALA A 49 -7.38 -6.23 -23.12
CA ALA A 49 -6.52 -7.13 -23.89
C ALA A 49 -5.30 -7.62 -23.09
N ILE A 50 -5.04 -7.03 -21.91
CA ILE A 50 -3.87 -7.38 -21.11
C ILE A 50 -4.04 -8.78 -20.49
N GLN A 51 -2.95 -9.53 -20.51
CA GLN A 51 -2.79 -10.80 -19.82
C GLN A 51 -1.66 -10.64 -18.82
N ALA A 52 -1.99 -10.33 -17.56
CA ALA A 52 -1.02 -10.09 -16.49
C ALA A 52 -0.41 -11.43 -16.06
N LYS A 53 0.61 -11.85 -16.79
CA LYS A 53 1.37 -13.09 -16.59
C LYS A 53 2.82 -12.93 -17.05
N LEU A 54 3.66 -13.84 -16.58
CA LEU A 54 5.04 -13.95 -17.03
C LEU A 54 5.15 -14.27 -18.54
N PRO A 55 6.20 -13.78 -19.22
CA PRO A 55 7.29 -12.96 -18.68
C PRO A 55 7.02 -11.44 -18.74
N ASP A 56 5.95 -11.00 -19.41
CA ASP A 56 5.76 -9.57 -19.71
C ASP A 56 5.22 -8.74 -18.53
N TRP A 57 4.54 -9.41 -17.59
CA TRP A 57 3.90 -8.79 -16.43
C TRP A 57 4.24 -9.57 -15.14
N PRO A 58 5.53 -9.63 -14.75
CA PRO A 58 5.91 -10.09 -13.43
C PRO A 58 5.35 -9.15 -12.37
N ILE A 59 5.21 -9.64 -11.14
CA ILE A 59 5.06 -8.78 -9.97
C ILE A 59 6.43 -8.16 -9.59
N SER A 60 6.44 -6.99 -8.98
CA SER A 60 7.64 -6.32 -8.45
C SER A 60 7.93 -6.73 -6.99
N ASP A 61 8.81 -5.99 -6.30
CA ASP A 61 9.10 -6.20 -4.88
C ASP A 61 7.89 -5.90 -3.99
N ASP A 62 6.95 -5.09 -4.48
CA ASP A 62 5.70 -4.73 -3.84
C ASP A 62 4.88 -5.94 -3.42
N THR A 63 4.47 -6.77 -4.38
CA THR A 63 3.69 -7.98 -4.08
C THR A 63 4.52 -8.99 -3.29
N VAL A 64 5.83 -9.11 -3.57
CA VAL A 64 6.70 -10.04 -2.81
C VAL A 64 6.71 -9.68 -1.33
N LEU A 65 6.88 -8.39 -1.00
CA LEU A 65 6.90 -7.93 0.39
C LEU A 65 5.49 -7.85 1.00
N HIS A 66 4.45 -7.56 0.22
CA HIS A 66 3.07 -7.62 0.69
C HIS A 66 2.64 -9.06 1.03
N LEU A 67 3.06 -10.05 0.23
CA LEU A 67 2.94 -11.47 0.54
C LEU A 67 3.73 -11.83 1.79
N ALA A 68 4.95 -11.33 1.96
CA ALA A 68 5.75 -11.57 3.17
C ALA A 68 5.01 -11.09 4.44
N THR A 69 4.41 -9.89 4.41
CA THR A 69 3.56 -9.39 5.50
C THR A 69 2.34 -10.29 5.70
N GLY A 70 1.65 -10.63 4.61
CA GLY A 70 0.43 -11.44 4.64
C GLY A 70 0.66 -12.85 5.17
N GLU A 71 1.74 -13.50 4.78
CA GLU A 71 2.15 -14.82 5.25
C GLU A 71 2.54 -14.81 6.73
N ALA A 72 3.20 -13.75 7.21
CA ALA A 72 3.48 -13.59 8.64
C ALA A 72 2.19 -13.46 9.46
N LEU A 73 1.26 -12.62 9.01
CA LEU A 73 -0.04 -12.43 9.66
C LEU A 73 -0.89 -13.72 9.62
N ALA A 74 -0.82 -14.47 8.52
CA ALA A 74 -1.54 -15.72 8.31
C ALA A 74 -1.14 -16.83 9.31
N THR A 75 0.02 -16.75 9.95
CA THR A 75 0.39 -17.70 11.00
C THR A 75 -0.47 -17.54 12.27
N GLY A 76 -1.17 -16.41 12.43
CA GLY A 76 -1.93 -16.09 13.65
C GLY A 76 -1.06 -15.80 14.86
N LYS A 77 0.25 -15.57 14.67
CA LYS A 77 1.14 -15.12 15.74
C LYS A 77 0.78 -13.68 16.12
N GLU A 78 1.06 -13.30 17.36
CA GLU A 78 0.79 -11.96 17.87
C GLU A 78 2.01 -11.40 18.61
N LYS A 79 2.05 -10.08 18.76
CA LYS A 79 3.08 -9.35 19.52
C LYS A 79 4.50 -9.72 19.04
N GLU A 80 5.43 -9.96 19.97
CA GLU A 80 6.83 -10.32 19.67
C GLU A 80 6.95 -11.46 18.65
N ALA A 81 6.14 -12.51 18.79
CA ALA A 81 6.20 -13.65 17.88
C ALA A 81 5.82 -13.27 16.43
N LEU A 82 4.88 -12.32 16.27
CA LEU A 82 4.54 -11.77 14.96
C LEU A 82 5.67 -10.90 14.41
N PHE A 83 6.31 -10.07 15.24
CA PHE A 83 7.39 -9.20 14.77
C PHE A 83 8.63 -9.99 14.33
N GLN A 84 8.96 -11.07 15.04
CA GLN A 84 10.00 -12.00 14.61
C GLN A 84 9.62 -12.70 13.29
N GLU A 85 8.36 -13.14 13.15
CA GLU A 85 7.89 -13.75 11.90
C GLU A 85 7.95 -12.76 10.72
N LEU A 86 7.50 -11.52 10.91
CA LEU A 86 7.59 -10.47 9.89
C LEU A 86 9.05 -10.25 9.44
N ALA A 87 9.98 -10.16 10.39
CA ALA A 87 11.39 -9.99 10.07
C ALA A 87 11.96 -11.19 9.29
N VAL A 88 11.63 -12.43 9.68
CA VAL A 88 11.98 -13.64 8.93
C VAL A 88 11.44 -13.56 7.49
N ARG A 89 10.15 -13.23 7.34
CA ARG A 89 9.50 -13.18 6.02
C ARG A 89 10.07 -12.09 5.12
N TYR A 90 10.39 -10.92 5.67
CA TYR A 90 11.01 -9.84 4.90
C TYR A 90 12.43 -10.19 4.44
N VAL A 91 13.25 -10.79 5.32
CA VAL A 91 14.60 -11.25 4.94
C VAL A 91 14.53 -12.37 3.89
N GLU A 92 13.56 -13.29 4.01
CA GLU A 92 13.36 -14.35 3.01
C GLU A 92 12.87 -13.80 1.68
N GLY A 93 11.91 -12.87 1.70
CA GLY A 93 11.37 -12.22 0.49
C GLY A 93 12.44 -11.50 -0.33
N MET A 94 13.45 -10.91 0.33
CA MET A 94 14.57 -10.26 -0.36
C MET A 94 15.42 -11.19 -1.24
N LYS A 95 15.29 -12.52 -1.08
CA LYS A 95 15.95 -13.49 -1.96
C LYS A 95 15.25 -13.65 -3.32
N ASP A 96 14.02 -13.17 -3.45
CA ASP A 96 13.18 -13.26 -4.65
C ASP A 96 13.05 -11.88 -5.32
N MET A 97 14.18 -11.16 -5.48
CA MET A 97 14.20 -9.78 -5.98
C MET A 97 14.84 -9.62 -7.36
N GLU A 98 15.27 -10.72 -7.98
CA GLU A 98 15.83 -10.69 -9.33
C GLU A 98 14.78 -10.20 -10.33
N GLY A 99 15.07 -9.09 -11.02
CA GLY A 99 14.13 -8.48 -11.97
C GLY A 99 12.88 -7.88 -11.31
N ARG A 100 12.94 -7.49 -10.03
CA ARG A 100 11.81 -6.91 -9.27
C ARG A 100 12.06 -5.54 -8.65
N LYS A 101 13.27 -5.01 -8.77
CA LYS A 101 13.70 -3.65 -8.38
C LYS A 101 13.41 -3.21 -6.93
N PRO A 102 13.80 -3.99 -5.91
CA PRO A 102 13.62 -3.58 -4.53
C PRO A 102 14.19 -2.20 -4.21
N GLY A 103 13.38 -1.38 -3.53
CA GLY A 103 13.79 -0.05 -3.10
C GLY A 103 15.02 -0.06 -2.16
N PRO A 104 15.94 0.92 -2.25
CA PRO A 104 17.20 0.92 -1.50
C PRO A 104 17.01 0.92 0.02
N THR A 105 15.96 1.57 0.53
CA THR A 105 15.62 1.58 1.96
C THR A 105 15.13 0.21 2.43
N SER A 106 14.35 -0.51 1.60
CA SER A 106 13.92 -1.87 1.90
C SER A 106 15.12 -2.83 1.96
N ILE A 107 16.05 -2.74 0.98
CA ILE A 107 17.29 -3.53 0.97
C ILE A 107 18.13 -3.24 2.22
N LEU A 108 18.38 -1.96 2.52
CA LEU A 108 19.21 -1.57 3.66
C LEU A 108 18.60 -2.05 4.97
N GLY A 109 17.31 -1.80 5.20
CA GLY A 109 16.63 -2.20 6.43
C GLY A 109 16.63 -3.70 6.64
N THR A 110 16.32 -4.48 5.60
CA THR A 110 16.35 -5.96 5.70
C THR A 110 17.75 -6.51 5.95
N SER A 111 18.80 -5.90 5.38
CA SER A 111 20.19 -6.31 5.64
C SER A 111 20.67 -6.06 7.08
N GLN A 112 19.99 -5.16 7.81
CA GLN A 112 20.32 -4.81 9.20
C GLN A 112 19.57 -5.67 10.23
N MET A 113 18.47 -6.30 9.82
CA MET A 113 17.68 -7.17 10.71
C MET A 113 18.43 -8.46 11.05
N LYS A 114 18.17 -8.97 12.26
CA LYS A 114 18.68 -10.23 12.80
C LYS A 114 17.52 -11.05 13.38
N PRO A 115 16.65 -11.63 12.54
CA PRO A 115 15.51 -12.40 13.02
C PRO A 115 15.96 -13.55 13.94
N GLY A 116 15.26 -13.72 15.06
CA GLY A 116 15.61 -14.69 16.12
C GLY A 116 16.36 -14.08 17.30
N GLU A 117 16.98 -12.91 17.15
CA GLU A 117 17.54 -12.15 18.28
C GLU A 117 16.43 -11.28 18.94
N PRO A 118 16.43 -11.10 20.27
CA PRO A 118 15.51 -10.16 20.93
C PRO A 118 15.65 -8.75 20.35
N ASN A 119 14.53 -8.16 19.90
CA ASN A 119 14.50 -6.88 19.15
C ASN A 119 15.33 -6.87 17.85
N GLY A 120 15.77 -8.01 17.32
CA GLY A 120 16.59 -8.09 16.11
C GLY A 120 15.86 -7.62 14.84
N TYR A 121 14.55 -7.41 14.90
CA TYR A 121 13.76 -6.79 13.84
C TYR A 121 13.80 -5.25 13.86
N ARG A 122 14.40 -4.62 14.88
CA ARG A 122 14.52 -3.17 14.98
C ARG A 122 15.79 -2.68 14.29
N ILE A 123 15.66 -1.58 13.57
CA ILE A 123 16.76 -0.86 12.93
C ILE A 123 16.79 0.59 13.45
N PRO A 124 17.95 1.27 13.44
CA PRO A 124 18.04 2.66 13.88
C PRO A 124 17.23 3.60 12.98
N PHE A 125 16.83 4.74 13.52
CA PHE A 125 16.26 5.84 12.74
C PHE A 125 17.18 6.23 11.58
N ASN A 126 16.58 6.53 10.42
CA ASN A 126 17.30 6.98 9.25
C ASN A 126 16.56 8.14 8.57
N PRO A 127 17.16 9.35 8.49
CA PRO A 127 16.51 10.53 7.89
C PRO A 127 16.15 10.36 6.41
N LYS A 128 16.72 9.36 5.71
CA LYS A 128 16.44 9.07 4.30
C LYS A 128 15.41 7.94 4.11
N ALA A 129 14.92 7.33 5.19
CA ALA A 129 14.05 6.17 5.11
C ALA A 129 12.56 6.55 4.88
N THR A 130 12.32 7.52 4.00
CA THR A 130 11.01 8.11 3.71
C THR A 130 10.20 7.36 2.64
N GLY A 131 10.80 6.35 2.01
CA GLY A 131 10.24 5.63 0.86
C GLY A 131 8.90 4.92 1.10
N CYS A 132 8.21 4.59 0.01
CA CYS A 132 6.93 3.88 -0.03
C CYS A 132 7.02 2.41 0.37
N GLY A 133 8.23 1.84 0.47
CA GLY A 133 8.46 0.42 0.75
C GLY A 133 7.69 -0.13 1.95
N ALA A 134 7.50 0.68 2.99
CA ALA A 134 6.66 0.32 4.13
C ALA A 134 5.15 0.38 3.83
N ALA A 135 4.70 1.36 3.05
CA ALA A 135 3.30 1.53 2.64
C ALA A 135 2.83 0.36 1.75
N MET A 136 3.57 0.08 0.68
CA MET A 136 3.20 -0.87 -0.38
C MET A 136 3.00 -2.31 0.11
N ARG A 137 3.51 -2.66 1.30
CA ARG A 137 3.40 -4.00 1.89
C ARG A 137 2.47 -4.11 3.10
N SER A 138 1.68 -3.08 3.42
CA SER A 138 0.99 -2.99 4.72
C SER A 138 -0.53 -3.16 4.66
N MET A 139 -1.14 -3.23 3.47
CA MET A 139 -2.60 -3.30 3.32
C MET A 139 -3.21 -4.52 4.03
N CYS A 140 -2.53 -5.67 4.01
CA CYS A 140 -3.03 -6.91 4.62
C CYS A 140 -3.12 -6.85 6.16
N ILE A 141 -2.45 -5.88 6.80
CA ILE A 141 -2.63 -5.57 8.22
C ILE A 141 -4.07 -5.08 8.47
N GLY A 142 -4.61 -4.25 7.58
CA GLY A 142 -6.00 -3.81 7.62
C GLY A 142 -7.01 -4.92 7.36
N LEU A 143 -6.63 -5.93 6.56
CA LEU A 143 -7.43 -7.15 6.38
C LEU A 143 -7.47 -8.00 7.67
N ARG A 144 -6.35 -8.04 8.42
CA ARG A 144 -6.22 -8.80 9.67
C ARG A 144 -6.90 -8.13 10.87
N TYR A 145 -6.83 -6.81 10.95
CA TYR A 145 -7.36 -6.00 12.06
C TYR A 145 -8.40 -4.98 11.58
N PRO A 146 -9.51 -5.42 10.95
CA PRO A 146 -10.44 -4.50 10.29
C PRO A 146 -11.38 -3.78 11.26
N SER A 147 -11.55 -4.25 12.49
CA SER A 147 -12.56 -3.72 13.42
C SER A 147 -12.09 -2.43 14.11
N PRO A 148 -12.95 -1.43 14.34
CA PRO A 148 -12.58 -0.22 15.11
C PRO A 148 -11.99 -0.52 16.50
N GLN A 149 -12.40 -1.62 17.15
CA GLN A 149 -11.88 -2.06 18.44
C GLN A 149 -10.43 -2.56 18.37
N GLN A 150 -9.95 -2.92 17.18
CA GLN A 150 -8.59 -3.40 16.92
C GLN A 150 -7.66 -2.28 16.43
N LEU A 151 -8.09 -1.01 16.50
CA LEU A 151 -7.28 0.13 16.03
C LEU A 151 -5.90 0.17 16.70
N GLY A 152 -5.81 -0.16 17.99
CA GLY A 152 -4.53 -0.25 18.70
C GLY A 152 -3.59 -1.31 18.12
N ASP A 153 -4.11 -2.48 17.77
CA ASP A 153 -3.33 -3.55 17.13
C ASP A 153 -2.91 -3.15 15.70
N LEU A 154 -3.81 -2.52 14.94
CA LEU A 154 -3.51 -2.01 13.61
C LEU A 154 -2.39 -0.97 13.65
N ILE A 155 -2.47 0.02 14.56
CA ILE A 155 -1.43 1.02 14.78
C ILE A 155 -0.11 0.32 15.10
N CYS A 156 -0.09 -0.52 16.13
CA CYS A 156 1.09 -1.25 16.59
C CYS A 156 1.76 -2.03 15.46
N VAL A 157 1.02 -2.89 14.76
CA VAL A 157 1.57 -3.76 13.72
C VAL A 157 2.00 -2.97 12.48
N SER A 158 1.24 -1.96 12.05
CA SER A 158 1.60 -1.10 10.91
C SER A 158 2.87 -0.28 11.16
N VAL A 159 3.03 0.29 12.35
CA VAL A 159 4.22 1.07 12.72
C VAL A 159 5.45 0.18 12.82
N GLU A 160 5.35 -0.93 13.57
CA GLU A 160 6.48 -1.84 13.77
C GLU A 160 6.92 -2.49 12.45
N SER A 161 5.97 -3.00 11.66
CA SER A 161 6.27 -3.62 10.36
C SER A 161 6.85 -2.62 9.35
N GLY A 162 6.42 -1.35 9.39
CA GLY A 162 6.96 -0.29 8.57
C GLY A 162 8.40 0.05 8.96
N ARG A 163 8.63 0.31 10.25
CA ARG A 163 9.94 0.75 10.76
C ARG A 163 11.00 -0.34 10.84
N MET A 164 10.66 -1.61 10.60
CA MET A 164 11.64 -2.67 10.33
C MET A 164 12.56 -2.35 9.15
N THR A 165 12.11 -1.52 8.20
CA THR A 165 12.97 -1.01 7.12
C THR A 165 12.91 0.50 6.93
N HIS A 166 11.79 1.13 7.31
CA HIS A 166 11.56 2.56 7.15
C HIS A 166 11.39 3.25 8.50
N ASN A 167 12.43 3.26 9.33
CA ASN A 167 12.41 3.97 10.62
C ASN A 167 12.55 5.49 10.40
N HIS A 168 11.48 6.06 9.85
CA HIS A 168 11.23 7.47 9.64
C HIS A 168 9.70 7.67 9.53
N PRO A 169 9.10 8.70 10.15
CA PRO A 169 7.64 8.87 10.17
C PRO A 169 7.02 8.97 8.78
N THR A 170 7.62 9.70 7.83
CA THR A 170 7.14 9.70 6.43
C THR A 170 6.99 8.29 5.83
N GLY A 171 7.87 7.35 6.19
CA GLY A 171 7.83 5.97 5.72
C GLY A 171 6.78 5.13 6.45
N PHE A 172 6.93 4.93 7.76
CA PHE A 172 6.03 4.03 8.51
C PHE A 172 4.61 4.59 8.69
N LEU A 173 4.38 5.91 8.62
CA LEU A 173 3.01 6.43 8.56
C LEU A 173 2.33 6.12 7.22
N GLY A 174 3.10 5.84 6.17
CA GLY A 174 2.58 5.25 4.93
C GLY A 174 2.08 3.81 5.10
N ALA A 175 2.77 3.01 5.93
CA ALA A 175 2.29 1.69 6.34
C ALA A 175 0.96 1.79 7.09
N LEU A 176 0.87 2.74 8.03
CA LEU A 176 -0.38 3.05 8.74
C LEU A 176 -1.49 3.43 7.77
N ALA A 177 -1.25 4.37 6.84
CA ALA A 177 -2.27 4.82 5.88
C ALA A 177 -2.80 3.65 5.04
N SER A 178 -1.92 2.81 4.51
CA SER A 178 -2.26 1.65 3.69
C SER A 178 -3.08 0.61 4.47
N ALA A 179 -2.68 0.30 5.71
CA ALA A 179 -3.41 -0.60 6.60
C ALA A 179 -4.78 -0.02 7.02
N LEU A 180 -4.81 1.25 7.41
CA LEU A 180 -6.02 1.92 7.90
C LEU A 180 -7.08 2.07 6.82
N PHE A 181 -6.68 2.47 5.60
CA PHE A 181 -7.58 2.58 4.46
C PHE A 181 -8.13 1.23 4.04
N THR A 182 -7.31 0.18 4.12
CA THR A 182 -7.80 -1.18 3.91
C THR A 182 -8.82 -1.58 4.97
N ALA A 183 -8.59 -1.28 6.26
CA ALA A 183 -9.58 -1.51 7.30
C ALA A 183 -10.88 -0.71 7.06
N TYR A 184 -10.78 0.54 6.63
CA TYR A 184 -11.94 1.37 6.27
C TYR A 184 -12.72 0.83 5.07
N SER A 185 -12.02 0.26 4.08
CA SER A 185 -12.67 -0.43 2.95
C SER A 185 -13.48 -1.63 3.42
N VAL A 186 -12.95 -2.42 4.37
CA VAL A 186 -13.67 -3.56 4.99
C VAL A 186 -14.87 -3.08 5.80
N GLN A 187 -14.72 -1.97 6.52
CA GLN A 187 -15.79 -1.32 7.29
C GLN A 187 -16.85 -0.65 6.40
N ARG A 188 -16.62 -0.54 5.09
CA ARG A 188 -17.47 0.19 4.13
C ARG A 188 -17.66 1.66 4.52
N LYS A 189 -16.62 2.29 5.10
CA LYS A 189 -16.64 3.72 5.35
C LYS A 189 -16.67 4.51 4.04
N PRO A 190 -17.45 5.60 3.94
CA PRO A 190 -17.38 6.50 2.79
C PRO A 190 -15.95 6.96 2.53
N LEU A 191 -15.50 6.91 1.26
CA LEU A 191 -14.12 7.25 0.90
C LEU A 191 -13.72 8.63 1.43
N VAL A 192 -14.61 9.63 1.33
CA VAL A 192 -14.37 11.00 1.77
C VAL A 192 -13.95 11.14 3.24
N GLU A 193 -14.29 10.16 4.10
CA GLU A 193 -13.94 10.17 5.52
C GLU A 193 -12.52 9.66 5.80
N TRP A 194 -11.88 8.96 4.85
CA TRP A 194 -10.68 8.18 5.12
C TRP A 194 -9.49 9.07 5.50
N GLY A 195 -9.26 10.15 4.75
CA GLY A 195 -8.19 11.10 5.03
C GLY A 195 -8.33 11.80 6.39
N ALA A 196 -9.54 12.25 6.74
CA ALA A 196 -9.82 12.82 8.05
C ALA A 196 -9.60 11.79 9.18
N GLY A 197 -10.01 10.54 8.95
CA GLY A 197 -9.74 9.42 9.86
C GLY A 197 -8.25 9.15 10.07
N LEU A 198 -7.44 9.23 9.01
CA LEU A 198 -5.98 9.12 9.10
C LEU A 198 -5.41 10.22 9.98
N LEU A 199 -5.73 11.50 9.71
CA LEU A 199 -5.24 12.63 10.51
C LEU A 199 -5.66 12.53 11.98
N ALA A 200 -6.91 12.12 12.25
CA ALA A 200 -7.42 11.90 13.61
C ALA A 200 -6.73 10.73 14.35
N THR A 201 -6.12 9.81 13.61
CA THR A 201 -5.40 8.66 14.19
C THR A 201 -3.94 9.00 14.54
N LEU A 202 -3.32 10.00 13.87
CA LEU A 202 -1.91 10.34 14.06
C LEU A 202 -1.51 10.64 15.53
N PRO A 203 -2.31 11.34 16.35
CA PRO A 203 -1.96 11.55 17.76
C PRO A 203 -1.79 10.23 18.55
N GLN A 204 -2.67 9.24 18.31
CA GLN A 204 -2.61 7.93 18.95
C GLN A 204 -1.35 7.15 18.52
N VAL A 205 -0.93 7.33 17.27
CA VAL A 205 0.28 6.72 16.72
C VAL A 205 1.52 7.36 17.35
N LEU A 206 1.51 8.67 17.53
CA LEU A 206 2.60 9.39 18.21
C LEU A 206 2.72 8.96 19.68
N ASP A 207 1.59 8.80 20.38
CA ASP A 207 1.56 8.28 21.75
C ASP A 207 2.10 6.86 21.81
N TYR A 208 1.76 6.01 20.84
CA TYR A 208 2.35 4.68 20.69
C TYR A 208 3.88 4.74 20.52
N VAL A 209 4.39 5.54 19.58
CA VAL A 209 5.84 5.70 19.33
C VAL A 209 6.57 6.16 20.60
N LYS A 210 6.02 7.14 21.33
CA LYS A 210 6.56 7.59 22.62
C LYS A 210 6.57 6.47 23.66
N SER A 211 5.51 5.65 23.73
CA SER A 211 5.40 4.56 24.69
C SER A 211 6.41 3.43 24.45
N VAL A 212 6.76 3.16 23.20
CA VAL A 212 7.76 2.14 22.85
C VAL A 212 9.19 2.61 23.18
N GLY A 213 9.43 3.93 23.17
CA GLY A 213 10.67 4.51 23.68
C GLY A 213 11.90 4.36 22.76
N VAL A 214 11.70 4.08 21.47
CA VAL A 214 12.79 3.91 20.48
C VAL A 214 12.82 5.11 19.54
N ASP A 215 14.00 5.74 19.41
CA ASP A 215 14.27 6.89 18.52
C ASP A 215 13.20 8.01 18.61
N VAL A 216 12.72 8.26 19.83
CA VAL A 216 11.53 9.11 20.05
C VAL A 216 11.79 10.56 19.61
N GLN A 217 12.97 11.10 19.88
CA GLN A 217 13.28 12.50 19.58
C GLN A 217 13.39 12.73 18.07
N GLU A 218 14.07 11.83 17.38
CA GLU A 218 14.23 11.83 15.93
C GLU A 218 12.88 11.70 15.23
N ASN A 219 12.03 10.77 15.70
CA ASN A 219 10.69 10.58 15.15
C ASN A 219 9.79 11.80 15.39
N ILE A 220 9.84 12.42 16.58
CA ILE A 220 9.10 13.67 16.86
C ILE A 220 9.56 14.79 15.94
N ALA A 221 10.88 14.95 15.76
CA ALA A 221 11.46 16.00 14.93
C ALA A 221 11.05 15.90 13.46
N ALA A 222 10.86 14.69 12.94
CA ALA A 222 10.47 14.45 11.54
C ALA A 222 8.95 14.30 11.32
N TRP A 223 8.13 14.37 12.37
CA TRP A 223 6.72 13.99 12.34
C TRP A 223 5.84 14.90 11.46
N SER A 224 6.13 16.20 11.45
CA SER A 224 5.21 17.20 10.91
C SER A 224 5.02 17.07 9.40
N TYR A 225 6.06 16.68 8.66
CA TYR A 225 6.03 16.58 7.20
C TYR A 225 4.86 15.75 6.67
N PHE A 226 4.66 14.53 7.19
CA PHE A 226 3.57 13.66 6.76
C PHE A 226 2.20 14.30 7.08
N THR A 227 2.06 14.85 8.28
CA THR A 227 0.83 15.48 8.76
C THR A 227 0.45 16.70 7.90
N GLU A 228 1.42 17.57 7.63
CA GLU A 228 1.24 18.78 6.83
C GLU A 228 0.90 18.45 5.38
N LYS A 229 1.59 17.47 4.76
CA LYS A 229 1.30 17.04 3.39
C LYS A 229 -0.10 16.44 3.23
N TRP A 230 -0.54 15.60 4.16
CA TRP A 230 -1.90 15.06 4.13
C TRP A 230 -2.96 16.12 4.40
N THR A 231 -2.71 17.05 5.33
CA THR A 231 -3.60 18.19 5.59
C THR A 231 -3.75 19.07 4.35
N TRP A 232 -2.64 19.38 3.68
CA TRP A 232 -2.63 20.11 2.42
C TRP A 232 -3.43 19.38 1.34
N TYR A 233 -3.14 18.10 1.08
CA TYR A 233 -3.84 17.32 0.06
C TYR A 233 -5.36 17.28 0.27
N LEU A 234 -5.80 17.03 1.51
CA LEU A 234 -7.23 16.97 1.81
C LEU A 234 -7.91 18.34 1.70
N THR A 235 -7.17 19.42 1.95
CA THR A 235 -7.63 20.80 1.72
C THR A 235 -7.80 21.07 0.23
N GLU A 236 -6.82 20.72 -0.59
CA GLU A 236 -6.88 20.84 -2.06
C GLU A 236 -8.04 20.04 -2.67
N ARG A 237 -8.39 18.89 -2.06
CA ARG A 237 -9.56 18.09 -2.47
C ARG A 237 -10.87 18.53 -1.83
N GLY A 238 -10.87 19.48 -0.91
CA GLY A 238 -12.08 19.98 -0.24
C GLY A 238 -12.73 18.96 0.72
N ILE A 239 -11.95 18.01 1.25
CA ILE A 239 -12.43 16.90 2.09
C ILE A 239 -11.67 16.77 3.43
N LEU A 240 -10.99 17.83 3.87
CA LEU A 240 -10.27 17.86 5.15
C LEU A 240 -11.15 17.43 6.35
N GLU A 241 -12.40 17.86 6.34
CA GLU A 241 -13.39 17.56 7.41
C GLU A 241 -14.06 16.19 7.26
N GLY A 242 -13.62 15.35 6.32
CA GLY A 242 -14.18 14.02 6.09
C GLY A 242 -15.57 14.03 5.42
N LYS A 243 -15.94 15.14 4.78
CA LYS A 243 -17.27 15.36 4.20
C LYS A 243 -17.17 16.20 2.92
N GLY A 244 -18.24 16.23 2.15
CA GLY A 244 -18.33 16.99 0.91
C GLY A 244 -18.05 16.14 -0.32
N VAL A 245 -17.90 16.80 -1.47
CA VAL A 245 -17.59 16.17 -2.76
C VAL A 245 -16.13 16.47 -3.08
N PRO A 246 -15.28 15.45 -3.32
CA PRO A 246 -13.89 15.67 -3.71
C PRO A 246 -13.79 16.56 -4.95
N GLN A 247 -12.95 17.58 -4.86
CA GLN A 247 -12.69 18.49 -5.97
C GLN A 247 -11.47 18.03 -6.74
N PHE A 248 -11.60 17.90 -8.06
CA PHE A 248 -10.49 17.58 -8.95
C PHE A 248 -10.24 18.76 -9.90
N PRO A 249 -8.99 19.00 -10.30
CA PRO A 249 -8.69 19.92 -11.38
C PRO A 249 -9.50 19.60 -12.65
N SER A 250 -9.66 20.57 -13.53
CA SER A 250 -10.22 20.34 -14.86
C SER A 250 -9.45 21.18 -15.88
N PRO A 251 -8.79 20.56 -16.88
CA PRO A 251 -8.75 19.12 -17.16
C PRO A 251 -7.91 18.30 -16.16
N TYR A 252 -8.14 16.99 -16.09
CA TYR A 252 -7.40 16.06 -15.21
C TYR A 252 -7.07 14.72 -15.89
N GLY A 253 -6.58 14.81 -17.14
CA GLY A 253 -6.09 13.67 -17.92
C GLY A 253 -4.69 13.22 -17.50
N PRO A 254 -4.10 12.21 -18.17
CA PRO A 254 -2.80 11.64 -17.79
C PRO A 254 -1.68 12.67 -17.64
N GLU A 255 -1.56 13.63 -18.56
CA GLU A 255 -0.55 14.70 -18.50
C GLU A 255 -0.76 15.62 -17.29
N GLN A 256 -2.00 16.06 -17.04
CA GLN A 256 -2.29 16.92 -15.89
C GLN A 256 -2.13 16.18 -14.57
N ARG A 257 -2.42 14.88 -14.54
CA ARG A 257 -2.20 14.05 -13.34
C ARG A 257 -0.71 13.90 -13.04
N ASP A 258 0.15 13.68 -14.03
CA ASP A 258 1.60 13.65 -13.79
C ASP A 258 2.11 14.96 -13.16
N GLU A 259 1.67 16.11 -13.67
CA GLU A 259 2.04 17.41 -13.11
C GLU A 259 1.51 17.61 -11.68
N VAL A 260 0.28 17.21 -11.41
CA VAL A 260 -0.30 17.30 -10.05
C VAL A 260 0.36 16.31 -9.10
N TYR A 261 0.62 15.07 -9.51
CA TYR A 261 1.26 14.06 -8.67
C TYR A 261 2.69 14.46 -8.31
N LYS A 262 3.42 15.15 -9.21
CA LYS A 262 4.73 15.76 -8.85
C LYS A 262 4.62 16.72 -7.67
N THR A 263 3.51 17.46 -7.51
CA THR A 263 3.31 18.34 -6.33
C THR A 263 3.10 17.58 -5.02
N PHE A 264 2.64 16.33 -5.11
CA PHE A 264 2.47 15.45 -3.95
C PHE A 264 3.83 14.94 -3.47
N SER A 265 4.74 14.71 -4.42
CA SER A 265 6.05 14.10 -4.18
C SER A 265 6.95 14.87 -3.22
N LEU A 266 7.87 14.11 -2.58
CA LEU A 266 8.94 14.67 -1.75
C LEU A 266 10.09 15.21 -2.60
N ASP A 267 10.51 14.47 -3.63
CA ASP A 267 11.74 14.72 -4.39
C ASP A 267 11.56 14.59 -5.92
N GLY A 268 10.33 14.72 -6.42
CA GLY A 268 10.02 14.80 -7.85
C GLY A 268 9.56 13.49 -8.49
N TRP A 269 9.75 12.33 -7.84
CA TRP A 269 9.19 11.06 -8.29
C TRP A 269 7.95 10.71 -7.46
N ALA A 270 6.77 11.02 -8.01
CA ALA A 270 5.51 10.90 -7.29
C ALA A 270 5.12 9.44 -7.01
N GLY A 271 4.67 9.15 -5.80
CA GLY A 271 4.28 7.82 -5.34
C GLY A 271 5.41 7.06 -4.63
N ARG A 272 6.64 7.59 -4.65
CA ARG A 272 7.83 6.90 -4.14
C ARG A 272 8.01 6.97 -2.62
N SER A 273 7.25 7.81 -1.93
CA SER A 273 7.38 8.02 -0.49
C SER A 273 6.17 7.50 0.27
N GLY A 274 6.35 7.22 1.56
CA GLY A 274 5.26 6.69 2.38
C GLY A 274 4.08 7.66 2.52
N HIS A 275 4.26 8.97 2.31
CA HIS A 275 3.14 9.92 2.33
C HIS A 275 2.35 9.94 1.03
N ASP A 276 2.99 9.86 -0.14
CA ASP A 276 2.34 10.10 -1.43
C ASP A 276 1.90 8.83 -2.15
N ALA A 277 2.52 7.66 -1.92
CA ALA A 277 2.03 6.38 -2.48
C ALA A 277 0.56 6.09 -2.08
N PRO A 278 0.21 6.05 -0.78
CA PRO A 278 -1.19 5.90 -0.36
C PRO A 278 -2.07 7.12 -0.71
N MET A 279 -1.49 8.31 -0.89
CA MET A 279 -2.23 9.52 -1.28
C MET A 279 -2.70 9.46 -2.74
N ILE A 280 -1.83 9.06 -3.67
CA ILE A 280 -2.18 8.87 -5.08
C ILE A 280 -3.15 7.70 -5.24
N ALA A 281 -2.93 6.61 -4.51
CA ALA A 281 -3.86 5.49 -4.47
C ALA A 281 -5.27 5.93 -4.00
N TYR A 282 -5.33 6.74 -2.95
CA TYR A 282 -6.58 7.31 -2.43
C TYR A 282 -7.23 8.31 -3.40
N ASP A 283 -6.44 9.14 -4.07
CA ASP A 283 -6.92 10.05 -5.12
C ASP A 283 -7.59 9.30 -6.28
N ALA A 284 -7.00 8.19 -6.69
CA ALA A 284 -7.56 7.29 -7.69
C ALA A 284 -8.88 6.67 -7.22
N LEU A 285 -8.94 6.17 -5.97
CA LEU A 285 -10.16 5.59 -5.38
C LEU A 285 -11.31 6.59 -5.33
N LEU A 286 -11.03 7.85 -4.94
CA LEU A 286 -12.03 8.91 -4.87
C LEU A 286 -12.67 9.23 -6.23
N ALA A 287 -11.91 9.11 -7.32
CA ALA A 287 -12.36 9.46 -8.67
C ALA A 287 -12.91 8.27 -9.48
N ALA A 288 -12.40 7.06 -9.25
CA ALA A 288 -12.66 5.91 -10.11
C ALA A 288 -14.09 5.33 -9.96
N GLY A 289 -14.72 5.53 -8.80
CA GLY A 289 -15.95 4.82 -8.47
C GLY A 289 -15.77 3.30 -8.63
N ALA A 290 -16.73 2.64 -9.27
CA ALA A 290 -16.66 1.19 -9.54
C ALA A 290 -15.95 0.83 -10.86
N SER A 291 -15.18 1.75 -11.47
CA SER A 291 -14.46 1.48 -12.72
C SER A 291 -13.02 1.03 -12.45
N TRP A 292 -12.72 -0.24 -12.69
CA TRP A 292 -11.35 -0.77 -12.65
C TRP A 292 -10.44 -0.05 -13.65
N GLU A 293 -10.95 0.25 -14.84
CA GLU A 293 -10.20 0.96 -15.89
C GLU A 293 -9.81 2.39 -15.46
N GLU A 294 -10.73 3.12 -14.82
CA GLU A 294 -10.44 4.46 -14.32
C GLU A 294 -9.48 4.42 -13.11
N LEU A 295 -9.59 3.40 -12.26
CA LEU A 295 -8.63 3.18 -11.17
C LEU A 295 -7.23 2.95 -11.75
N CYS A 296 -7.08 2.07 -12.74
CA CYS A 296 -5.79 1.80 -13.38
C CYS A 296 -5.23 3.01 -14.10
N SER A 297 -6.05 3.73 -14.85
CA SER A 297 -5.71 4.99 -15.51
C SER A 297 -5.06 5.98 -14.55
N ARG A 298 -5.53 6.05 -13.30
CA ARG A 298 -5.07 7.02 -12.29
C ARG A 298 -3.94 6.53 -11.40
N SER A 299 -4.01 5.28 -10.96
CA SER A 299 -3.05 4.73 -9.98
C SER A 299 -1.97 3.85 -10.58
N MET A 300 -2.19 3.17 -11.70
CA MET A 300 -1.17 2.26 -12.28
C MET A 300 -0.53 2.83 -13.55
N PHE A 301 -1.18 3.78 -14.22
CA PHE A 301 -0.72 4.32 -15.51
C PHE A 301 -0.40 5.81 -15.41
N HIS A 302 0.63 6.15 -14.64
CA HIS A 302 1.15 7.51 -14.48
C HIS A 302 2.69 7.53 -14.49
N GLY A 303 3.29 8.70 -14.71
CA GLY A 303 4.74 8.87 -14.83
C GLY A 303 5.52 8.81 -13.51
N GLY A 304 4.93 8.21 -12.47
CA GLY A 304 5.46 8.12 -11.12
C GLY A 304 5.83 6.68 -10.76
N ASP A 305 6.01 6.43 -9.47
CA ASP A 305 6.16 5.09 -8.91
C ASP A 305 4.78 4.43 -8.89
N SER A 306 4.47 3.71 -9.96
CA SER A 306 3.11 3.39 -10.39
C SER A 306 2.64 1.98 -10.03
N ASP A 307 3.57 1.05 -9.82
CA ASP A 307 3.31 -0.23 -9.15
C ASP A 307 3.02 -0.02 -7.66
N SER A 308 3.77 0.85 -6.96
CA SER A 308 3.53 1.19 -5.54
C SER A 308 2.17 1.80 -5.24
N THR A 309 1.74 2.75 -6.06
CA THR A 309 0.41 3.34 -5.95
C THR A 309 -0.66 2.32 -6.38
N GLY A 310 -0.34 1.50 -7.37
CA GLY A 310 -1.19 0.44 -7.89
C GLY A 310 -1.51 -0.66 -6.87
N VAL A 311 -0.50 -1.16 -6.16
CA VAL A 311 -0.66 -2.26 -5.19
C VAL A 311 -1.58 -1.85 -4.04
N ILE A 312 -1.48 -0.59 -3.57
CA ILE A 312 -2.32 -0.03 -2.52
C ILE A 312 -3.76 0.20 -3.01
N ALA A 313 -3.91 0.86 -4.16
CA ALA A 313 -5.21 1.17 -4.75
C ALA A 313 -6.00 -0.10 -5.08
N GLY A 314 -5.34 -1.07 -5.72
CA GLY A 314 -5.93 -2.35 -6.11
C GLY A 314 -6.43 -3.16 -4.91
N CYS A 315 -5.69 -3.17 -3.80
CA CYS A 315 -6.10 -3.85 -2.58
C CYS A 315 -7.41 -3.27 -2.00
N CYS A 316 -7.44 -1.95 -1.81
CA CYS A 316 -8.62 -1.26 -1.28
C CYS A 316 -9.83 -1.41 -2.22
N TRP A 317 -9.62 -1.24 -3.53
CA TRP A 317 -10.67 -1.37 -4.52
C TRP A 317 -11.23 -2.80 -4.58
N GLY A 318 -10.38 -3.83 -4.46
CA GLY A 318 -10.80 -5.23 -4.43
C GLY A 318 -11.70 -5.56 -3.24
N ILE A 319 -11.48 -4.95 -2.07
CA ILE A 319 -12.42 -5.07 -0.96
C ILE A 319 -13.77 -4.40 -1.29
N LEU A 320 -13.73 -3.23 -1.91
CA LEU A 320 -14.94 -2.46 -2.23
C LEU A 320 -15.79 -3.11 -3.33
N HIS A 321 -15.17 -3.65 -4.37
CA HIS A 321 -15.86 -4.03 -5.61
C HIS A 321 -15.72 -5.50 -5.99
N GLY A 322 -14.87 -6.27 -5.29
CA GLY A 322 -14.57 -7.65 -5.67
C GLY A 322 -13.86 -7.72 -7.02
N LEU A 323 -14.15 -8.76 -7.81
CA LEU A 323 -13.62 -8.92 -9.17
C LEU A 323 -14.59 -8.43 -10.27
N SER A 324 -15.70 -7.79 -9.88
CA SER A 324 -16.73 -7.36 -10.84
C SER A 324 -16.19 -6.27 -11.75
N GLY A 325 -16.31 -6.46 -13.07
CA GLY A 325 -15.81 -5.50 -14.06
C GLY A 325 -14.29 -5.51 -14.27
N VAL A 326 -13.56 -6.42 -13.60
CA VAL A 326 -12.13 -6.62 -13.83
C VAL A 326 -11.94 -7.63 -14.97
N PRO A 327 -11.16 -7.30 -16.03
CA PRO A 327 -10.82 -8.26 -17.08
C PRO A 327 -10.15 -9.50 -16.47
N GLU A 328 -10.60 -10.70 -16.84
CA GLU A 328 -10.05 -11.95 -16.30
C GLU A 328 -8.55 -12.08 -16.58
N GLY A 329 -8.08 -11.57 -17.72
CA GLY A 329 -6.66 -11.54 -18.08
C GLY A 329 -5.79 -10.78 -17.08
N ASN A 330 -6.34 -9.83 -16.31
CA ASN A 330 -5.57 -9.00 -15.39
C ASN A 330 -5.20 -9.71 -14.07
N TYR A 331 -5.85 -10.83 -13.75
CA TYR A 331 -5.59 -11.52 -12.47
C TYR A 331 -5.54 -13.05 -12.57
N SER A 332 -6.02 -13.64 -13.68
CA SER A 332 -6.21 -15.08 -13.73
C SER A 332 -4.92 -15.90 -13.74
N GLN A 333 -3.86 -15.36 -14.33
CA GLN A 333 -2.56 -16.02 -14.52
C GLN A 333 -1.41 -15.27 -13.82
N LEU A 334 -1.72 -14.46 -12.80
CA LEU A 334 -0.73 -13.74 -12.02
C LEU A 334 0.28 -14.70 -11.39
N GLU A 335 1.54 -14.27 -11.41
CA GLU A 335 2.59 -14.88 -10.60
C GLU A 335 2.15 -14.94 -9.13
N TYR A 336 2.43 -16.06 -8.45
CA TYR A 336 2.05 -16.31 -7.05
C TYR A 336 0.55 -16.22 -6.69
N ARG A 337 -0.35 -16.31 -7.68
CA ARG A 337 -1.80 -16.35 -7.45
C ARG A 337 -2.23 -17.28 -6.30
N SER A 338 -1.75 -18.52 -6.30
CA SER A 338 -2.13 -19.50 -5.27
C SER A 338 -1.68 -19.08 -3.85
N ARG A 339 -0.52 -18.41 -3.72
CA ARG A 339 -0.04 -17.87 -2.44
C ARG A 339 -0.94 -16.73 -1.96
N MET A 340 -1.30 -15.81 -2.85
CA MET A 340 -2.21 -14.70 -2.54
C MET A 340 -3.59 -15.21 -2.09
N GLU A 341 -4.16 -16.20 -2.80
CA GLU A 341 -5.45 -16.78 -2.44
C GLU A 341 -5.39 -17.52 -1.08
N ALA A 342 -4.27 -18.21 -0.79
CA ALA A 342 -4.07 -18.87 0.50
C ALA A 342 -3.95 -17.86 1.66
N VAL A 343 -3.17 -16.79 1.47
CA VAL A 343 -3.05 -15.70 2.44
C VAL A 343 -4.40 -15.02 2.65
N ALA A 344 -5.11 -14.65 1.59
CA ALA A 344 -6.42 -14.01 1.67
C ALA A 344 -7.43 -14.83 2.50
N ARG A 345 -7.51 -16.14 2.24
CA ARG A 345 -8.35 -17.05 3.02
C ARG A 345 -7.96 -17.05 4.48
N ARG A 346 -6.66 -17.18 4.79
CA ARG A 346 -6.21 -17.29 6.16
C ARG A 346 -6.40 -15.99 6.96
N LEU A 347 -6.20 -14.84 6.32
CA LEU A 347 -6.49 -13.53 6.93
C LEU A 347 -7.99 -13.36 7.21
N PHE A 348 -8.85 -13.84 6.30
CA PHE A 348 -10.30 -13.81 6.51
C PHE A 348 -10.71 -14.67 7.71
N GLU A 349 -10.22 -15.91 7.79
CA GLU A 349 -10.45 -16.82 8.93
C GLU A 349 -10.04 -16.15 10.24
N LEU A 350 -8.82 -15.61 10.33
CA LEU A 350 -8.31 -14.96 11.55
C LEU A 350 -9.06 -13.68 11.94
N ALA A 351 -9.60 -12.94 10.97
CA ALA A 351 -10.31 -11.70 11.23
C ALA A 351 -11.79 -11.91 11.60
N TRP A 352 -12.43 -12.96 11.09
CA TRP A 352 -13.90 -13.09 11.12
C TRP A 352 -14.43 -14.44 11.58
N GLU A 353 -13.58 -15.43 11.75
CA GLU A 353 -13.96 -16.74 12.24
C GLU A 353 -13.36 -16.91 13.63
N LYS A 354 -14.18 -17.33 14.59
CA LYS A 354 -13.66 -17.63 15.92
C LYS A 354 -12.69 -18.79 15.77
N THR A 355 -11.41 -18.55 16.05
CA THR A 355 -10.47 -19.63 16.37
C THR A 355 -11.10 -20.40 17.53
N GLN A 356 -11.54 -21.64 17.26
CA GLN A 356 -12.13 -22.51 18.27
C GLN A 356 -11.14 -22.83 19.38
#